data_AF-A0A528CKF2-F1
#
_entry.id   AF-A0A528CKF2-F1
#
_cell.length_a   1.000
_cell.length_b   1.000
_cell.length_c   1.000
_cell.angle_alpha   90.00
_cell.angle_beta   90.00
_cell.angle_gamma   90.00
#
_symmetry.space_group_name_H-M   'P 1'
#
loop_
_entity.id
_entity.type
_entity.pdbx_description
1 polymer ?
#
loop_
_entity_poly.entity_id
_entity_poly.type
_entity_poly.pdbx_seq_one_letter_code
_entity_poly.pdbx_strand_id
1 'polypeptide(L)'
;DKLHDVTELGEYLGSKYGGWHDGPKQYATREGKFLGLPLATIGNAIVYRESWVKEAGFSEFPKDTAGFLELCKALQAKGHPAGFTHG
;
A
#
# COMPACT_ATOMS: atom_id res chain seq x y z
N ASP A 1 11.05 -16.94 21.31
CA ASP A 1 12.41 -17.48 21.06
C ASP A 1 12.50 -18.38 19.82
N LYS A 2 11.91 -17.98 18.68
CA LYS A 2 12.01 -18.74 17.41
C LYS A 2 12.69 -17.94 16.29
N LEU A 3 13.16 -16.72 16.57
CA LEU A 3 13.78 -15.82 15.60
C LEU A 3 15.23 -15.57 16.00
N HIS A 4 16.11 -15.50 15.01
CA HIS A 4 17.51 -15.19 15.22
C HIS A 4 17.74 -13.68 15.24
N ASP A 5 18.66 -13.24 16.10
CA ASP A 5 19.19 -11.89 16.06
C ASP A 5 20.07 -11.75 14.80
N VAL A 6 19.63 -10.91 13.87
CA VAL A 6 20.32 -10.64 12.60
C VAL A 6 20.76 -9.18 12.50
N THR A 7 20.99 -8.53 13.65
CA THR A 7 21.34 -7.10 13.73
C THR A 7 22.60 -6.75 12.95
N GLU A 8 23.66 -7.57 13.08
CA GLU A 8 24.92 -7.35 12.33
C GLU A 8 24.67 -7.30 10.82
N LEU A 9 23.87 -8.23 10.29
CA LEU A 9 23.51 -8.26 8.88
C LEU A 9 22.67 -7.04 8.48
N GLY A 10 21.68 -6.68 9.31
CA GLY A 10 20.82 -5.52 9.08
C GLY A 10 21.59 -4.19 9.05
N GLU A 11 22.55 -4.02 9.94
CA GLU A 11 23.43 -2.84 10.00
C GLU A 11 24.42 -2.82 8.84
N TYR A 12 25.05 -3.95 8.51
CA TYR A 12 25.93 -4.08 7.35
C TYR A 12 25.23 -3.68 6.05
N LEU A 13 24.06 -4.26 5.79
CA LEU A 13 23.29 -3.98 4.57
C LEU A 13 22.81 -2.52 4.55
N GLY A 14 22.31 -2.02 5.68
CA GLY A 14 21.91 -0.62 5.81
C GLY A 14 23.07 0.33 5.51
N SER A 15 24.23 0.11 6.11
CA SER A 15 25.41 0.95 5.86
C SER A 15 25.89 0.87 4.41
N LYS A 16 25.82 -0.31 3.79
CA LYS A 16 26.33 -0.52 2.42
C LYS A 16 25.40 0.03 1.34
N TYR A 17 24.08 -0.04 1.54
CA TYR A 17 23.09 0.22 0.49
C TYR A 17 22.24 1.48 0.71
N GLY A 18 22.63 2.35 1.64
CA GLY A 18 21.99 3.67 1.84
C GLY A 18 20.89 3.70 2.90
N GLY A 19 20.83 2.70 3.78
CA GLY A 19 19.98 2.66 4.95
C GLY A 19 18.65 1.95 4.75
N TRP A 20 17.75 2.16 5.71
CA TRP A 20 16.40 1.60 5.72
C TRP A 20 15.40 2.73 5.90
N HIS A 21 14.26 2.67 5.22
CA HIS A 21 13.11 3.51 5.55
C HIS A 21 12.56 3.15 6.93
N ASP A 22 12.07 4.16 7.67
CA ASP A 22 11.63 4.00 9.07
C ASP A 22 10.53 2.95 9.23
N GLY A 23 9.51 2.96 8.37
CA GLY A 23 8.41 2.00 8.43
C GLY A 23 8.89 0.55 8.35
N PRO A 24 9.53 0.12 7.24
CA PRO A 24 10.02 -1.25 7.12
C PRO A 24 11.05 -1.63 8.20
N LYS A 25 11.92 -0.70 8.61
CA LYS A 25 12.87 -0.93 9.71
C LYS A 25 12.16 -1.24 11.03
N GLN A 26 11.12 -0.50 11.37
CA GLN A 26 10.32 -0.73 12.59
C GLN A 26 9.63 -2.10 12.55
N TYR A 27 9.13 -2.55 11.40
CA TYR A 27 8.55 -3.89 11.25
C TYR A 27 9.56 -5.02 11.47
N ALA A 28 10.83 -4.79 11.10
CA ALA A 28 11.89 -5.80 11.17
C ALA A 28 12.66 -5.81 12.50
N THR A 29 12.42 -4.82 13.37
CA THR A 29 13.20 -4.62 14.60
C THR A 29 12.33 -4.69 15.86
N ARG A 30 12.92 -5.18 16.95
CA ARG A 30 12.35 -5.14 18.29
C ARG A 30 13.45 -4.81 19.29
N GLU A 31 13.19 -3.80 20.14
CA GLU A 31 14.15 -3.39 21.19
C GLU A 31 15.55 -3.08 20.61
N GLY A 32 15.60 -2.49 19.41
CA GLY A 32 16.83 -2.14 18.70
C GLY A 32 17.50 -3.27 17.92
N LYS A 33 16.98 -4.50 17.98
CA LYS A 33 17.55 -5.67 17.30
C LYS A 33 16.76 -6.03 16.05
N PHE A 34 17.46 -6.37 14.95
CA PHE A 34 16.80 -6.96 13.79
C PHE A 34 16.47 -8.43 14.07
N LEU A 35 15.20 -8.79 13.92
CA LEU A 35 14.71 -10.18 13.99
C LEU A 35 14.34 -10.74 12.60
N GLY A 36 14.55 -9.91 11.56
CA GLY A 36 14.33 -10.18 10.15
C GLY A 36 14.85 -9.00 9.34
N LEU A 37 14.69 -9.03 8.01
CA LEU A 37 15.10 -7.93 7.13
C LEU A 37 13.92 -7.44 6.30
N PRO A 38 13.82 -6.11 6.07
CA PRO A 38 12.86 -5.58 5.10
C PRO A 38 13.16 -6.12 3.69
N LEU A 39 12.19 -6.80 3.08
CA LEU A 39 12.29 -7.30 1.71
C LEU A 39 11.52 -6.42 0.72
N ALA A 40 10.27 -6.10 1.07
CA ALA A 40 9.38 -5.32 0.22
C ALA A 40 8.38 -4.52 1.08
N THR A 41 7.92 -3.40 0.52
CA THR A 41 6.76 -2.66 1.02
C THR A 41 5.68 -2.73 -0.04
N ILE A 42 4.50 -3.25 0.32
CA ILE A 42 3.36 -3.31 -0.58
C ILE A 42 2.55 -2.03 -0.39
N GLY A 43 2.55 -1.17 -1.40
CA GLY A 43 1.74 0.04 -1.43
C GLY A 43 0.33 -0.27 -1.94
N ASN A 44 -0.69 0.31 -1.30
CA ASN A 44 -2.05 0.26 -1.78
C ASN A 44 -2.28 1.38 -2.79
N ALA A 45 -2.80 1.03 -3.96
CA ALA A 45 -3.24 1.96 -4.98
C ALA A 45 -4.66 1.61 -5.42
N ILE A 46 -5.43 2.62 -5.79
CA ILE A 46 -6.75 2.42 -6.37
C ILE A 46 -6.61 2.17 -7.87
N VAL A 47 -6.94 0.96 -8.31
CA VAL A 47 -6.97 0.60 -9.73
C VAL A 47 -8.41 0.71 -10.21
N TYR A 48 -8.65 1.56 -11.21
CA TYR A 48 -9.98 1.84 -11.75
C TYR A 48 -9.96 2.02 -13.28
N ARG A 49 -11.11 1.85 -13.93
CA ARG A 49 -11.28 2.14 -15.36
C ARG A 49 -11.63 3.62 -15.54
N GLU A 50 -10.65 4.40 -16.00
CA GLU A 50 -10.81 5.85 -16.21
C GLU A 50 -12.00 6.19 -17.11
N SER A 51 -12.22 5.41 -18.18
CA SER A 51 -13.35 5.61 -19.09
C SER A 51 -14.70 5.49 -18.37
N TRP A 52 -14.87 4.53 -17.45
CA TRP A 52 -16.11 4.34 -16.70
C TRP A 52 -16.33 5.43 -15.65
N VAL A 53 -15.26 5.86 -14.98
CA VAL A 53 -15.33 6.98 -14.03
C VAL A 53 -15.74 8.28 -14.74
N LYS A 54 -15.15 8.55 -15.91
CA LYS A 54 -15.56 9.68 -16.77
C LYS A 54 -16.99 9.53 -17.26
N GLU A 55 -17.38 8.35 -17.72
CA GLU A 55 -18.75 8.08 -18.17
C GLU A 55 -19.76 8.29 -17.05
N ALA A 56 -19.41 7.95 -15.80
CA ALA A 56 -20.19 8.19 -14.58
C ALA A 56 -20.23 9.66 -14.14
N GLY A 57 -19.57 10.58 -14.85
CA GLY A 57 -19.62 12.01 -14.60
C GLY A 57 -18.49 12.56 -13.71
N PHE A 58 -17.45 11.76 -13.43
CA PHE A 58 -16.35 12.15 -12.58
C PHE A 58 -15.11 12.48 -13.41
N SER A 59 -14.52 13.66 -13.19
CA SER A 59 -13.25 14.06 -13.83
C SER A 59 -12.02 13.44 -13.17
N GLU A 60 -12.13 13.08 -11.89
CA GLU A 60 -11.09 12.41 -11.09
C GLU A 60 -11.69 11.37 -10.15
N PHE A 61 -10.86 10.43 -9.68
CA PHE A 61 -11.30 9.46 -8.68
C PHE A 61 -11.49 10.16 -7.31
N PRO A 62 -12.61 9.91 -6.59
CA PRO A 62 -12.87 10.53 -5.30
C PRO A 62 -11.79 10.27 -4.25
N LYS A 63 -11.47 11.28 -3.45
CA LYS A 63 -10.43 11.22 -2.39
C LYS A 63 -11.01 10.99 -0.99
N ASP A 64 -12.33 10.89 -0.88
CA ASP A 64 -13.04 10.63 0.36
C ASP A 64 -14.11 9.54 0.17
N THR A 65 -14.61 9.03 1.30
CA THR A 65 -15.57 7.92 1.31
C THR A 65 -16.96 8.32 0.82
N ALA A 66 -17.35 9.60 0.98
CA ALA A 66 -18.64 10.10 0.54
C ALA A 66 -18.71 10.18 -0.99
N GLY A 67 -17.70 10.79 -1.62
CA GLY A 67 -17.56 10.83 -3.07
C GLY A 67 -17.36 9.44 -3.67
N PHE A 68 -16.65 8.54 -2.98
CA PHE A 68 -16.54 7.15 -3.42
C PHE A 68 -17.90 6.45 -3.48
N LEU A 69 -18.77 6.67 -2.48
CA LEU A 69 -20.14 6.13 -2.49
C LEU A 69 -20.96 6.67 -3.67
N GLU A 70 -20.86 7.96 -3.97
CA GLU A 70 -21.56 8.56 -5.11
C GLU A 70 -21.04 8.01 -6.45
N LEU A 71 -19.73 7.79 -6.57
CA LEU A 71 -19.15 7.11 -7.73
C LEU A 71 -19.70 5.69 -7.87
N CYS A 72 -19.80 4.91 -6.79
CA CYS A 72 -20.34 3.55 -6.83
C CYS A 72 -21.79 3.53 -7.33
N LYS A 73 -22.64 4.45 -6.85
CA LYS A 73 -24.03 4.59 -7.30
C LYS A 73 -24.10 4.95 -8.79
N ALA A 74 -23.27 5.88 -9.25
CA ALA A 74 -23.23 6.31 -10.64
C ALA A 74 -22.75 5.19 -11.59
N LEU A 75 -21.74 4.40 -11.19
CA LEU A 75 -21.28 3.23 -11.93
C LEU A 75 -22.37 2.16 -12.01
N GLN A 76 -23.05 1.88 -10.88
CA GLN A 76 -24.16 0.92 -10.84
C GLN A 76 -25.29 1.33 -11.80
N ALA A 77 -25.68 2.62 -11.80
CA ALA A 77 -26.72 3.13 -12.70
C ALA A 77 -26.37 2.97 -14.20
N LYS A 78 -25.08 2.82 -14.52
CA LYS A 78 -24.55 2.59 -15.88
C LYS A 78 -24.27 1.12 -16.19
N GLY A 79 -24.58 0.20 -15.26
CA GLY A 79 -24.32 -1.23 -15.41
C GLY A 79 -22.86 -1.61 -15.24
N HIS A 80 -22.01 -0.73 -14.69
CA HIS A 80 -20.61 -1.01 -14.41
C HIS A 80 -20.42 -1.45 -12.95
N PRO A 81 -19.60 -2.48 -12.68
CA PRO A 81 -19.23 -2.81 -11.31
C PRO A 81 -18.33 -1.73 -10.71
N ALA A 82 -18.58 -1.38 -9.44
CA ALA A 82 -17.66 -0.60 -8.63
C ALA A 82 -16.50 -1.50 -8.15
N GLY A 83 -15.57 -1.81 -9.06
CA GLY A 83 -14.43 -2.67 -8.79
C GLY A 83 -13.18 -1.87 -8.47
N PHE A 84 -12.62 -2.06 -7.27
CA PHE A 84 -11.20 -1.92 -7.01
C PHE A 84 -10.71 -3.26 -6.44
N THR A 85 -9.51 -3.68 -6.81
CA THR A 85 -8.95 -4.95 -6.32
C THR A 85 -8.67 -4.86 -4.83
N HIS A 86 -9.20 -5.78 -4.03
CA HIS A 86 -8.64 -6.07 -2.70
C HIS A 86 -7.37 -6.90 -2.93
N GLY A 87 -6.21 -6.24 -2.76
CA GLY A 87 -4.90 -6.89 -2.76
C GLY A 87 -4.57 -7.50 -1.41
#